data_AF-A0A9X5CRK9-F1
#
_entry.id   AF-A0A9X5CRK9-F1
#
_cell.length_a   1.000
_cell.length_b   1.000
_cell.length_c   1.000
_cell.angle_alpha   90.00
_cell.angle_beta   90.00
_cell.angle_gamma   90.00
#
_symmetry.space_group_name_H-M   'P 1'
#
loop_
_entity.id
_entity.type
_entity.pdbx_description
1 polymer ?
#
loop_
_entity_poly.entity_id
_entity_poly.type
_entity_poly.pdbx_seq_one_letter_code
_entity_poly.pdbx_strand_id
1 'polypeptide(L)'
;MRPRQSVRGLAAAVGALSLAFAGTVGTAAPAHASATGSTALGTFTYEVRGTTVKVPVGCFLTHSIKGSGKKIESQMAGVDCIGVAATFSRFCNWRIDFAYADTDNRTYRVSRGATRPKCEGAPLRRAAPQTLPHYGKACARLFVNGKSRATQCHYITR
;
A
#
# COMPACT_ATOMS: atom_id res chain seq x y z
N MET A 1 79.32 -20.30 -59.26
CA MET A 1 79.89 -19.94 -57.94
C MET A 1 78.75 -19.46 -57.03
N ARG A 2 78.70 -19.98 -55.79
CA ARG A 2 77.82 -19.55 -54.65
C ARG A 2 78.11 -18.08 -54.24
N PRO A 3 77.26 -17.34 -53.47
CA PRO A 3 76.45 -17.77 -52.29
C PRO A 3 74.99 -17.23 -52.26
N ARG A 4 74.00 -17.93 -51.67
CA ARG A 4 73.54 -17.93 -50.26
C ARG A 4 73.34 -16.54 -49.62
N GLN A 5 72.09 -16.21 -49.26
CA GLN A 5 71.75 -15.66 -47.94
C GLN A 5 70.26 -15.80 -47.59
N SER A 6 70.01 -16.44 -46.44
CA SER A 6 68.73 -16.55 -45.74
C SER A 6 68.43 -15.27 -44.96
N VAL A 7 67.15 -14.93 -44.79
CA VAL A 7 66.68 -14.21 -43.60
C VAL A 7 65.33 -14.78 -43.13
N ARG A 8 65.26 -15.04 -41.82
CA ARG A 8 64.14 -15.54 -41.03
C ARG A 8 63.18 -14.40 -40.62
N GLY A 9 61.93 -14.75 -40.34
CA GLY A 9 61.01 -13.99 -39.49
C GLY A 9 59.58 -14.04 -40.03
N LEU A 10 58.51 -14.09 -39.26
CA LEU A 10 58.30 -14.07 -37.82
C LEU A 10 56.92 -14.70 -37.59
N ALA A 11 56.73 -15.44 -36.50
CA ALA A 11 55.44 -16.00 -36.09
C ALA A 11 54.47 -14.88 -35.69
N ALA A 12 53.23 -14.93 -36.19
CA ALA A 12 52.13 -14.11 -35.69
C ALA A 12 51.19 -14.99 -34.85
N ALA A 13 51.23 -14.80 -33.53
CA ALA A 13 50.29 -15.39 -32.59
C ALA A 13 48.97 -14.60 -32.66
N VAL A 14 47.89 -15.25 -33.09
CA VAL A 14 46.54 -14.69 -33.03
C VAL A 14 45.98 -14.97 -31.63
N GLY A 15 45.81 -13.90 -30.85
CA GLY A 15 45.17 -13.95 -29.54
C GLY A 15 43.66 -14.19 -29.67
N ALA A 16 43.14 -15.17 -28.93
CA ALA A 16 41.73 -15.33 -28.66
C ALA A 16 41.46 -14.90 -27.22
N LEU A 17 40.94 -13.68 -27.05
CA LEU A 17 40.51 -13.15 -25.75
C LEU A 17 39.01 -13.46 -25.60
N SER A 18 38.70 -14.60 -24.99
CA SER A 18 37.32 -14.99 -24.68
C SER A 18 36.82 -14.21 -23.46
N LEU A 19 36.04 -13.15 -23.68
CA LEU A 19 35.31 -12.43 -22.62
C LEU A 19 34.10 -13.26 -22.18
N ALA A 20 34.21 -13.90 -21.01
CA ALA A 20 33.08 -14.53 -20.33
C ALA A 20 32.11 -13.44 -19.84
N PHE A 21 30.93 -13.35 -20.46
CA PHE A 21 29.83 -12.50 -20.00
C PHE A 21 29.19 -13.16 -18.77
N ALA A 22 29.67 -12.80 -17.57
CA ALA A 22 29.00 -13.15 -16.32
C ALA A 22 27.71 -12.33 -16.20
N GLY A 23 26.61 -12.88 -16.70
CA GLY A 23 25.28 -12.30 -16.54
C GLY A 23 24.94 -12.24 -15.05
N THR A 24 24.82 -11.03 -14.51
CA THR A 24 24.24 -10.80 -13.20
C THR A 24 22.77 -11.21 -13.25
N VAL A 25 22.44 -12.35 -12.66
CA VAL A 25 21.05 -12.74 -12.38
C VAL A 25 20.52 -11.74 -11.36
N GLY A 26 19.91 -10.66 -11.83
CA GLY A 26 19.18 -9.72 -10.99
C GLY A 26 18.06 -10.48 -10.29
N THR A 27 18.19 -10.68 -8.98
CA THR A 27 17.10 -11.19 -8.15
C THR A 27 15.97 -10.17 -8.22
N ALA A 28 14.81 -10.58 -8.74
CA ALA A 28 13.63 -9.71 -8.73
C ALA A 28 13.34 -9.31 -7.28
N ALA A 29 13.32 -8.00 -7.01
CA ALA A 29 12.96 -7.49 -5.70
C ALA A 29 11.56 -8.00 -5.31
N PRO A 30 11.34 -8.40 -4.05
CA PRO A 30 10.04 -8.89 -3.62
C PRO A 30 9.00 -7.77 -3.72
N ALA A 31 7.86 -8.09 -4.32
CA ALA A 31 6.79 -7.13 -4.47
C ALA A 31 6.15 -6.74 -3.15
N HIS A 32 6.19 -5.45 -2.84
CA HIS A 32 5.66 -4.90 -1.58
C HIS A 32 4.14 -4.64 -1.70
N ALA A 33 3.34 -5.45 -0.99
CA ALA A 33 1.94 -5.11 -0.70
C ALA A 33 1.72 -4.72 0.77
N SER A 34 2.76 -4.91 1.60
CA SER A 34 2.67 -4.63 3.03
C SER A 34 2.92 -3.15 3.30
N ALA A 35 1.95 -2.48 3.90
CA ALA A 35 2.05 -1.06 4.24
C ALA A 35 1.11 -0.74 5.41
N THR A 36 1.55 0.14 6.30
CA THR A 36 0.71 0.71 7.36
C THR A 36 0.89 2.21 7.36
N GLY A 37 -0.20 2.95 7.47
CA GLY A 37 -0.16 4.40 7.51
C GLY A 37 -1.44 4.95 8.12
N SER A 38 -1.37 6.20 8.55
CA SER A 38 -2.45 6.85 9.25
C SER A 38 -2.72 8.24 8.67
N THR A 39 -3.98 8.65 8.68
CA THR A 39 -4.40 9.98 8.26
C THR A 39 -5.17 10.64 9.39
N ALA A 40 -4.76 11.86 9.78
CA ALA A 40 -5.42 12.60 10.84
C ALA A 40 -6.88 12.92 10.48
N LEU A 41 -7.77 12.80 11.47
CA LEU A 41 -9.12 13.32 11.41
C LEU A 41 -9.08 14.77 11.92
N GLY A 42 -9.61 15.70 11.14
CA GLY A 42 -9.90 17.04 11.64
C GLY A 42 -11.03 17.02 12.67
N THR A 43 -11.23 18.14 13.38
CA THR A 43 -12.40 18.29 14.26
C THR A 43 -13.69 18.24 13.44
N PHE A 44 -14.69 17.53 13.95
CA PHE A 44 -16.03 17.61 13.39
C PHE A 44 -17.13 17.36 14.42
N THR A 45 -18.31 17.91 14.13
CA THR A 45 -19.55 17.65 14.86
C THR A 45 -20.55 16.96 13.94
N TYR A 46 -21.48 16.23 14.54
CA TYR A 46 -22.61 15.62 13.85
C TYR A 46 -23.73 15.27 14.84
N GLU A 47 -24.96 15.23 14.32
CA GLU A 47 -26.15 14.90 15.11
C GLU A 47 -26.48 13.41 15.03
N VAL A 48 -26.79 12.82 16.19
CA VAL A 48 -27.29 11.45 16.30
C VAL A 48 -28.51 11.48 17.22
N ARG A 49 -29.70 11.21 16.67
CA ARG A 49 -30.96 11.16 17.44
C ARG A 49 -31.21 12.43 18.29
N GLY A 50 -30.86 13.60 17.76
CA GLY A 50 -31.02 14.88 18.46
C GLY A 50 -29.92 15.23 19.46
N THR A 51 -28.87 14.41 19.58
CA THR A 51 -27.67 14.72 20.37
C THR A 51 -26.51 15.09 19.46
N THR A 52 -25.88 16.24 19.76
CA THR A 52 -24.63 16.66 19.13
C THR A 52 -23.48 15.82 19.64
N VAL A 53 -22.78 15.15 18.74
CA VAL A 53 -21.52 14.46 19.01
C VAL A 53 -20.37 15.27 18.44
N LYS A 54 -19.35 15.54 19.26
CA LYS A 54 -18.13 16.24 18.87
C LYS A 54 -16.93 15.29 18.89
N VAL A 55 -16.19 15.25 17.79
CA VAL A 55 -14.91 14.56 17.67
C VAL A 55 -13.83 15.63 17.56
N PRO A 56 -12.97 15.82 18.58
CA PRO A 56 -11.84 16.74 18.51
C PRO A 56 -10.71 16.20 17.61
N VAL A 57 -9.72 17.05 17.32
CA VAL A 57 -8.43 16.59 16.77
C VAL A 57 -7.77 15.56 17.70
N GLY A 58 -6.90 14.72 17.13
CA GLY A 58 -6.18 13.68 17.86
C GLY A 58 -6.67 12.26 17.58
N CYS A 59 -7.56 12.09 16.61
CA CYS A 59 -7.92 10.78 16.06
C CYS A 59 -7.32 10.59 14.67
N PHE A 60 -7.00 9.35 14.31
CA PHE A 60 -6.34 8.98 13.08
C PHE A 60 -7.01 7.76 12.46
N LEU A 61 -7.27 7.79 11.14
CA LEU A 61 -7.65 6.61 10.38
C LEU A 61 -6.38 5.85 10.01
N THR A 62 -6.13 4.74 10.69
CA THR A 62 -5.04 3.82 10.39
C THR A 62 -5.53 2.77 9.40
N HIS A 63 -4.75 2.51 8.37
CA HIS A 63 -5.00 1.44 7.41
C HIS A 63 -3.73 0.63 7.24
N SER A 64 -3.87 -0.68 7.39
CA SER A 64 -2.78 -1.64 7.38
C SER A 64 -3.12 -2.77 6.40
N ILE A 65 -2.17 -3.06 5.52
CA ILE A 65 -2.18 -4.17 4.58
C ILE A 65 -0.94 -5.00 4.86
N LYS A 66 -1.10 -6.32 4.90
CA LYS A 66 -0.01 -7.30 4.90
C LYS A 66 -0.19 -8.21 3.70
N GLY A 67 0.91 -8.45 2.98
CA GLY A 67 0.95 -9.32 1.82
C GLY A 67 2.13 -9.04 0.91
N SER A 68 2.10 -9.62 -0.29
CA SER A 68 3.12 -9.45 -1.34
C SER A 68 2.49 -9.39 -2.73
N GLY A 69 3.00 -8.49 -3.56
CA GLY A 69 2.49 -8.23 -4.90
C GLY A 69 0.99 -7.95 -4.89
N LYS A 70 0.20 -8.74 -5.62
CA LYS A 70 -1.26 -8.60 -5.65
C LYS A 70 -1.97 -9.36 -4.54
N LYS A 71 -1.26 -10.19 -3.77
CA LYS A 71 -1.84 -11.02 -2.70
C LYS A 71 -1.88 -10.22 -1.40
N ILE A 72 -3.09 -10.02 -0.90
CA ILE A 72 -3.36 -9.43 0.42
C ILE A 72 -3.72 -10.58 1.38
N GLU A 73 -2.89 -10.77 2.39
CA GLU A 73 -3.09 -11.77 3.45
C GLU A 73 -3.95 -11.21 4.59
N SER A 74 -3.77 -9.94 4.91
CA SER A 74 -4.56 -9.23 5.90
C SER A 74 -4.73 -7.79 5.46
N GLN A 75 -5.93 -7.25 5.63
CA GLN A 75 -6.20 -5.83 5.49
C GLN A 75 -7.13 -5.40 6.60
N MET A 76 -6.80 -4.30 7.26
CA MET A 76 -7.65 -3.70 8.27
C MET A 76 -7.54 -2.18 8.22
N ALA A 77 -8.59 -1.53 8.66
CA ALA A 77 -8.52 -0.12 8.99
C ALA A 77 -9.36 0.16 10.23
N GLY A 78 -8.87 1.10 11.04
CA GLY A 78 -9.54 1.51 12.25
C GLY A 78 -9.22 2.96 12.60
N VAL A 79 -9.95 3.47 13.60
CA VAL A 79 -9.69 4.79 14.14
C VAL A 79 -9.01 4.64 15.49
N ASP A 80 -7.82 5.23 15.60
CA ASP A 80 -7.05 5.31 16.82
C ASP A 80 -7.02 6.76 17.29
N CYS A 81 -7.37 7.01 18.55
CA CYS A 81 -7.35 8.34 19.15
C CYS A 81 -6.33 8.40 20.27
N ILE A 82 -5.67 9.55 20.44
CA ILE A 82 -4.65 9.78 21.46
C ILE A 82 -5.02 10.95 22.37
N GLY A 83 -4.46 10.96 23.58
CA GLY A 83 -4.69 12.02 24.56
C GLY A 83 -6.17 12.18 24.90
N VAL A 84 -6.62 13.43 25.04
CA VAL A 84 -8.03 13.75 25.38
C VAL A 84 -9.02 13.23 24.35
N ALA A 85 -8.61 13.08 23.09
CA ALA A 85 -9.48 12.55 22.04
C ALA A 85 -9.84 11.08 22.28
N ALA A 86 -8.96 10.29 22.90
CA ALA A 86 -9.22 8.90 23.23
C ALA A 86 -10.38 8.73 24.23
N THR A 87 -10.53 9.67 25.16
CA THR A 87 -11.57 9.64 26.19
C THR A 87 -12.93 10.08 25.66
N PHE A 88 -12.95 11.16 24.87
CA PHE A 88 -14.19 11.85 24.51
C PHE A 88 -14.73 11.54 23.11
N SER A 89 -13.90 10.98 22.21
CA SER A 89 -14.35 10.71 20.85
C SER A 89 -15.25 9.48 20.80
N ARG A 90 -16.43 9.68 20.21
CA ARG A 90 -17.35 8.59 19.86
C ARG A 90 -17.74 8.72 18.40
N PHE A 91 -17.74 7.59 17.72
CA PHE A 91 -18.10 7.47 16.31
C PHE A 91 -19.37 6.63 16.24
N CYS A 92 -20.49 7.24 15.87
CA CYS A 92 -21.78 6.58 15.67
C CYS A 92 -22.13 6.52 14.18
N ASN A 93 -22.98 5.59 13.78
CA ASN A 93 -23.36 5.38 12.38
C ASN A 93 -22.12 5.30 11.47
N TRP A 94 -21.08 4.63 11.95
CA TRP A 94 -19.78 4.60 11.30
C TRP A 94 -19.71 3.46 10.30
N ARG A 95 -18.91 3.66 9.24
CA ARG A 95 -18.64 2.66 8.22
C ARG A 95 -17.22 2.86 7.70
N ILE A 96 -16.51 1.78 7.46
CA ILE A 96 -15.22 1.81 6.79
C ILE A 96 -15.36 1.05 5.47
N ASP A 97 -15.00 1.70 4.36
CA ASP A 97 -14.99 1.09 3.03
C ASP A 97 -13.54 0.85 2.57
N PHE A 98 -13.29 -0.24 1.86
CA PHE A 98 -12.02 -0.47 1.17
C PHE A 98 -12.22 -0.29 -0.32
N ALA A 99 -11.49 0.65 -0.93
CA ALA A 99 -11.55 0.92 -2.36
C ALA A 99 -10.23 0.53 -3.02
N TYR A 100 -10.32 -0.10 -4.19
CA TYR A 100 -9.17 -0.56 -4.96
C TYR A 100 -9.21 0.08 -6.34
N ALA A 101 -8.10 0.67 -6.75
CA ALA A 101 -7.91 1.30 -8.05
C ALA A 101 -6.68 0.73 -8.74
N ASP A 102 -6.69 0.72 -10.06
CA ASP A 102 -5.52 0.35 -10.86
C ASP A 102 -4.46 1.48 -10.89
N THR A 103 -3.39 1.29 -11.68
CA THR A 103 -2.32 2.28 -11.87
C THR A 103 -2.79 3.53 -12.60
N ASP A 104 -3.90 3.46 -13.33
CA ASP A 104 -4.53 4.59 -14.03
C ASP A 104 -5.56 5.31 -13.15
N ASN A 105 -5.57 5.02 -11.84
CA ASN A 105 -6.51 5.52 -10.84
C ASN A 105 -7.99 5.16 -11.09
N ARG A 106 -8.29 4.18 -11.94
CA ARG A 106 -9.67 3.70 -12.14
C ARG A 106 -10.05 2.78 -10.99
N THR A 107 -11.07 3.16 -10.22
CA THR A 107 -11.58 2.32 -9.14
C THR A 107 -12.34 1.14 -9.72
N TYR A 108 -11.79 -0.07 -9.62
CA TYR A 108 -12.43 -1.29 -10.13
C TYR A 108 -13.25 -2.02 -9.06
N ARG A 109 -13.05 -1.71 -7.77
CA ARG A 109 -13.82 -2.35 -6.70
C ARG A 109 -13.91 -1.49 -5.45
N VAL A 110 -15.10 -1.49 -4.84
CA VAL A 110 -15.31 -0.97 -3.49
C VAL A 110 -15.93 -2.06 -2.64
N SER A 111 -15.17 -2.56 -1.66
CA SER A 111 -15.69 -3.41 -0.59
C SER A 111 -16.32 -2.51 0.46
N ARG A 112 -17.64 -2.30 0.37
CA ARG A 112 -18.39 -1.46 1.31
C ARG A 112 -18.55 -2.19 2.66
N GLY A 113 -18.32 -1.47 3.76
CA GLY A 113 -18.57 -2.00 5.11
C GLY A 113 -20.06 -1.96 5.48
N ALA A 114 -20.45 -2.72 6.50
CA ALA A 114 -21.74 -2.49 7.14
C ALA A 114 -21.69 -1.18 7.94
N THR A 115 -22.76 -0.38 7.88
CA THR A 115 -22.90 0.76 8.78
C THR A 115 -23.21 0.25 10.18
N ARG A 116 -22.38 0.62 11.16
CA ARG A 116 -22.54 0.28 12.57
C ARG A 116 -23.30 1.40 13.28
N PRO A 117 -24.54 1.18 13.75
CA PRO A 117 -25.35 2.24 14.33
C PRO A 117 -24.90 2.62 15.75
N LYS A 118 -24.22 1.71 16.46
CA LYS A 118 -23.71 1.96 17.82
C LYS A 118 -22.54 2.93 17.79
N CYS A 119 -22.43 3.74 18.85
CA CYS A 119 -21.32 4.65 19.07
C CYS A 119 -20.13 3.91 19.68
N GLU A 120 -18.98 3.94 19.03
CA GLU A 120 -17.77 3.25 19.47
C GLU A 120 -16.57 4.21 19.49
N GLY A 121 -15.61 3.98 20.39
CA GLY A 121 -14.40 4.82 20.48
C GLY A 121 -13.32 4.45 19.46
N ALA A 122 -13.26 3.17 19.07
CA ALA A 122 -12.28 2.64 18.14
C ALA A 122 -12.96 1.80 17.03
N PRO A 123 -13.67 2.45 16.08
CA PRO A 123 -14.12 1.79 14.86
C PRO A 123 -13.04 0.93 14.23
N LEU A 124 -13.33 -0.34 13.94
CA LEU A 124 -12.38 -1.26 13.33
C LEU A 124 -13.08 -2.14 12.31
N ARG A 125 -12.47 -2.28 11.13
CA ARG A 125 -12.91 -3.23 10.11
C ARG A 125 -11.73 -4.02 9.57
N ARG A 126 -11.94 -5.33 9.38
CA ARG A 126 -11.03 -6.26 8.71
C ARG A 126 -11.63 -6.70 7.38
N ALA A 127 -10.81 -6.87 6.35
CA ALA A 127 -11.19 -7.51 5.10
C ALA A 127 -10.70 -8.95 5.09
N ALA A 128 -11.40 -9.82 4.35
CA ALA A 128 -10.92 -11.17 4.11
C ALA A 128 -9.65 -11.15 3.24
N PRO A 129 -8.76 -12.15 3.38
CA PRO A 129 -7.64 -12.36 2.47
C PRO A 129 -8.11 -12.46 1.01
N GLN A 130 -7.29 -11.99 0.07
CA GLN A 130 -7.70 -11.88 -1.33
C GLN A 130 -6.51 -11.66 -2.26
N THR A 131 -6.69 -11.95 -3.55
CA THR A 131 -5.76 -11.58 -4.61
C THR A 131 -6.39 -10.50 -5.49
N LEU A 132 -5.68 -9.38 -5.66
CA LEU A 132 -6.14 -8.29 -6.50
C LEU A 132 -5.93 -8.62 -8.00
N PRO A 133 -6.85 -8.23 -8.89
CA PRO A 133 -6.68 -8.42 -10.33
C PRO A 133 -5.56 -7.52 -10.88
N HIS A 134 -5.42 -6.30 -10.36
CA HIS A 134 -4.48 -5.28 -10.83
C HIS A 134 -3.63 -4.72 -9.68
N TYR A 135 -2.40 -4.32 -10.02
CA TYR A 135 -1.60 -3.38 -9.21
C TYR A 135 -2.24 -2.00 -9.24
N GLY A 136 -1.87 -1.14 -8.29
CA GLY A 136 -2.39 0.22 -8.21
C GLY A 136 -2.46 0.70 -6.78
N LYS A 137 -3.65 0.97 -6.26
CA LYS A 137 -3.86 1.59 -4.95
C LYS A 137 -4.99 0.92 -4.18
N ALA A 138 -4.77 0.72 -2.89
CA ALA A 138 -5.79 0.28 -1.94
C ALA A 138 -6.01 1.39 -0.90
N CYS A 139 -7.26 1.81 -0.71
CA CYS A 139 -7.62 2.88 0.22
C CYS A 139 -8.65 2.40 1.25
N ALA A 140 -8.50 2.82 2.50
CA ALA A 140 -9.56 2.79 3.49
C ALA A 140 -10.24 4.16 3.55
N ARG A 141 -11.57 4.17 3.60
CA ARG A 141 -12.39 5.38 3.69
C ARG A 141 -13.30 5.30 4.90
N LEU A 142 -13.15 6.23 5.84
CA LEU A 142 -14.00 6.33 7.01
C LEU A 142 -15.20 7.22 6.72
N PHE A 143 -16.39 6.71 7.00
CA PHE A 143 -17.63 7.45 7.02
C PHE A 143 -18.19 7.49 8.43
N VAL A 144 -18.68 8.65 8.86
CA VAL A 144 -19.36 8.85 10.15
C VAL A 144 -20.63 9.61 9.87
N ASN A 145 -21.76 9.04 10.25
CA ASN A 145 -23.10 9.58 9.97
C ASN A 145 -23.30 9.91 8.48
N GLY A 146 -22.89 8.98 7.61
CA GLY A 146 -23.02 9.11 6.15
C GLY A 146 -21.97 10.00 5.46
N LYS A 147 -21.21 10.82 6.19
CA LYS A 147 -20.20 11.74 5.62
C LYS A 147 -18.80 11.13 5.66
N SER A 148 -18.04 11.26 4.56
CA SER A 148 -16.62 10.89 4.51
C SER A 148 -15.82 11.80 5.43
N ARG A 149 -14.99 11.21 6.31
CA ARG A 149 -14.19 11.93 7.31
C ARG A 149 -12.69 11.83 7.08
N ALA A 150 -12.23 10.70 6.56
CA ALA A 150 -10.82 10.47 6.27
C ALA A 150 -10.66 9.40 5.19
N THR A 151 -9.54 9.46 4.48
CA THR A 151 -9.11 8.42 3.54
C THR A 151 -7.61 8.23 3.69
N GLN A 152 -7.19 6.97 3.85
CA GLN A 152 -5.79 6.57 3.88
C GLN A 152 -5.58 5.58 2.73
N CYS A 153 -4.53 5.78 1.92
CA CYS A 153 -4.23 4.90 0.81
C CYS A 153 -2.79 4.38 0.85
N HIS A 154 -2.61 3.19 0.25
CA HIS A 154 -1.31 2.57 -0.02
C HIS A 154 -1.23 2.18 -1.48
N TYR A 155 -0.04 2.30 -2.07
CA TYR A 155 0.22 1.70 -3.37
C TYR A 155 0.47 0.21 -3.21
N ILE A 156 -0.10 -0.57 -4.12
CA ILE A 156 0.15 -2.00 -4.27
C ILE A 156 0.97 -2.15 -5.54
N THR A 157 2.27 -2.44 -5.38
CA THR A 157 3.23 -2.48 -6.48
C THR A 157 3.85 -3.85 -6.63
N ARG A 158 4.63 -4.00 -7.71
CA ARG A 158 5.62 -5.06 -7.85
C ARG A 158 6.79 -4.88 -6.90
#